data_AF-A0AAW4BQM1-F1
#
_entry.id   AF-A0AAW4BQM1-F1
#
_cell.length_a   1.000
_cell.length_b   1.000
_cell.length_c   1.000
_cell.angle_alpha   90.00
_cell.angle_beta   90.00
_cell.angle_gamma   90.00
#
_symmetry.space_group_name_H-M   'P 1'
#
loop_
_entity.id
_entity.type
_entity.pdbx_description
1 polymer ?
#
loop_
_entity_poly.entity_id
_entity_poly.type
_entity_poly.pdbx_seq_one_letter_code
_entity_poly.pdbx_strand_id
1 'polypeptide(L)'
;MTEKFDKHDDQRGAGGNGAAVPKKLIAYGGYYTNNTPNHDPELTETGPGTPAGEYLRRFWHPVCMSLELTDTPRFLKIMGEELVAFRDGSGQVGVLHAHCCHRGASLEYGAIQEKGIKCCYHGMVFDVDGACLHVPFPAGEEKEGEKYACSIRQGAYKAFERHGLVFAYMGPPDEEPPFPEWEQNFTVMEGDELVPYSNFQHCNWLQVQDNAADNFHPTALHSAKNVVGGQFQGTTFDEVGAASMEVAPDMQFIPVHQGRSLACAGARRVNDDRMFLRIQHQVLPNLSLHAYTSEDGSAKKLFSRFHIVRWTVPVDDENSKMIGWRVMGPGIDTRGVGDKSMVGYETIDFLEGQVAMRRPERFGKYKLEDIPPIPSNHRERHNYKEAQYAPGDYEAIISQRPIAVHSLENPTKFDAGLYAFRKMLRDGIRGTNPQAAAAGFAQWLRDMGGEPNSYCTGNVFNMPRAATPEQEVINRRKLAREAVAILTEADKLKGKERADFVTARFEQLEQSFKEQ
;
A
#
# COMPACT_ATOMS: atom_id res chain seq x y z
N MET A 1 46.47 9.28 46.70
CA MET A 1 45.56 8.17 47.05
C MET A 1 44.64 7.96 45.88
N THR A 2 44.85 6.85 45.20
CA THR A 2 44.41 6.47 43.86
C THR A 2 42.96 6.01 43.80
N GLU A 3 42.27 6.53 42.79
CA GLU A 3 41.23 5.95 41.91
C GLU A 3 40.41 4.74 42.39
N LYS A 4 39.08 4.85 42.20
CA LYS A 4 38.33 3.84 41.44
C LYS A 4 37.26 4.51 40.56
N PHE A 5 37.54 4.49 39.25
CA PHE A 5 36.55 4.46 38.19
C PHE A 5 35.62 3.27 38.41
N ASP A 6 34.30 3.50 38.42
CA ASP A 6 33.34 2.41 38.30
C ASP A 6 32.93 2.23 36.85
N LYS A 7 32.90 0.97 36.45
CA LYS A 7 33.08 0.49 35.08
C LYS A 7 31.81 0.63 34.25
N HIS A 8 32.02 0.92 32.97
CA HIS A 8 31.16 0.48 31.89
C HIS A 8 30.97 -1.04 31.99
N ASP A 9 29.76 -1.49 32.28
CA ASP A 9 29.38 -2.89 32.07
C ASP A 9 28.81 -3.04 30.66
N ASP A 10 29.67 -3.63 29.82
CA ASP A 10 29.36 -4.23 28.54
C ASP A 10 28.47 -5.46 28.81
N GLN A 11 27.20 -5.42 28.41
CA GLN A 11 26.38 -6.63 28.27
C GLN A 11 25.79 -6.71 26.87
N ARG A 12 26.58 -7.29 25.96
CA ARG A 12 26.06 -7.93 24.75
C ARG A 12 25.62 -9.35 25.09
N GLY A 13 24.32 -9.60 24.91
CA GLY A 13 23.78 -10.86 24.38
C GLY A 13 23.69 -12.07 25.32
N ALA A 14 22.49 -12.30 25.86
CA ALA A 14 21.86 -13.63 25.87
C ALA A 14 20.35 -13.45 26.16
N GLY A 15 19.51 -14.16 25.40
CA GLY A 15 18.05 -14.05 25.46
C GLY A 15 17.48 -14.24 26.86
N GLY A 16 16.57 -13.35 27.23
CA GLY A 16 15.77 -13.44 28.44
C GLY A 16 14.63 -12.44 28.37
N ASN A 17 13.45 -12.85 28.81
CA ASN A 17 12.26 -12.01 28.97
C ASN A 17 12.64 -10.70 29.67
N GLY A 18 12.85 -9.64 28.90
CA GLY A 18 13.21 -8.32 29.41
C GLY A 18 12.01 -7.72 30.12
N ALA A 19 12.02 -7.74 31.46
CA ALA A 19 11.17 -6.88 32.24
C ALA A 19 11.42 -5.43 31.77
N ALA A 20 10.38 -4.74 31.31
CA ALA A 20 10.50 -3.38 30.82
C ALA A 20 11.10 -2.51 31.93
N VAL A 21 12.31 -1.97 31.72
CA VAL A 21 12.89 -0.98 32.62
C VAL A 21 11.93 0.20 32.65
N PRO A 22 11.43 0.62 33.83
CA PRO A 22 10.49 1.73 33.91
C PRO A 22 11.11 2.98 33.27
N LYS A 23 10.49 3.49 32.19
CA LYS A 23 10.89 4.76 31.57
C LYS A 23 10.62 5.87 32.59
N LYS A 24 11.67 6.38 33.24
CA LYS A 24 11.55 7.54 34.14
C LYS A 24 11.21 8.76 33.29
N LEU A 25 10.01 9.32 33.50
CA LEU A 25 9.56 10.54 32.82
C LEU A 25 10.28 11.75 33.44
N ILE A 26 11.44 12.10 32.90
CA ILE A 26 12.25 13.25 33.33
C ILE A 26 11.86 14.46 32.49
N ALA A 27 11.39 15.53 33.12
CA ALA A 27 11.15 16.80 32.44
C ALA A 27 12.44 17.31 31.78
N TYR A 28 12.35 17.76 30.51
CA TYR A 28 13.52 18.13 29.70
C TYR A 28 14.58 17.02 29.55
N GLY A 29 14.17 15.75 29.68
CA GLY A 29 15.05 14.58 29.65
C GLY A 29 15.61 14.19 28.27
N GLY A 30 15.54 15.08 27.27
CA GLY A 30 15.98 14.79 25.89
C GLY A 30 17.45 14.36 25.79
N TYR A 31 18.30 14.83 26.71
CA TYR A 31 19.70 14.38 26.82
C TYR A 31 19.83 12.86 27.06
N TYR A 32 18.87 12.26 27.78
CA TYR A 32 18.87 10.82 28.09
C TYR A 32 18.18 9.97 27.03
N THR A 33 17.50 10.60 26.07
CA THR A 33 16.76 9.91 24.99
C THR A 33 17.27 10.30 23.60
N ASN A 34 18.51 10.77 23.49
CA ASN A 34 19.12 11.16 22.22
C ASN A 34 19.74 9.99 21.44
N ASN A 35 19.87 8.80 22.07
CA ASN A 35 20.30 7.59 21.38
C ASN A 35 19.14 7.01 20.55
N THR A 36 19.35 6.82 19.26
CA THR A 36 18.37 6.22 18.35
C THR A 36 18.79 4.78 18.06
N PRO A 37 18.03 3.77 18.50
CA PRO A 37 18.28 2.38 18.14
C PRO A 37 18.15 2.15 16.63
N ASN A 38 18.65 1.00 16.17
CA ASN A 38 18.46 0.57 14.78
C ASN A 38 16.98 0.21 14.51
N HIS A 39 16.59 0.27 13.23
CA HIS A 39 15.32 -0.25 12.75
C HIS A 39 15.27 -1.79 12.87
N ASP A 40 14.11 -2.35 12.51
CA ASP A 40 13.88 -3.79 12.51
C ASP A 40 14.13 -4.39 11.12
N PRO A 41 15.31 -4.97 10.87
CA PRO A 41 15.73 -5.34 9.52
C PRO A 41 14.88 -6.46 8.91
N GLU A 42 14.26 -7.32 9.72
CA GLU A 42 13.45 -8.45 9.21
C GLU A 42 12.21 -7.98 8.44
N LEU A 43 11.63 -6.83 8.81
CA LEU A 43 10.44 -6.28 8.17
C LEU A 43 10.74 -5.14 7.20
N THR A 44 11.76 -4.34 7.49
CA THR A 44 12.00 -3.10 6.73
C THR A 44 13.01 -3.25 5.60
N GLU A 45 13.95 -4.21 5.68
CA GLU A 45 14.92 -4.44 4.61
C GLU A 45 14.34 -5.37 3.55
N THR A 46 14.27 -4.92 2.30
CA THR A 46 13.52 -5.58 1.21
C THR A 46 14.39 -5.99 0.02
N GLY A 47 15.70 -5.78 0.11
CA GLY A 47 16.67 -6.21 -0.90
C GLY A 47 16.67 -7.73 -1.16
N PRO A 48 17.29 -8.20 -2.26
CA PRO A 48 17.49 -9.62 -2.51
C PRO A 48 18.18 -10.32 -1.34
N GLY A 49 17.68 -11.50 -0.95
CA GLY A 49 18.22 -12.30 0.15
C GLY A 49 17.80 -11.86 1.56
N THR A 50 17.05 -10.77 1.74
CA THR A 50 16.47 -10.42 3.04
C THR A 50 15.17 -11.19 3.28
N PRO A 51 14.77 -11.45 4.55
CA PRO A 51 13.54 -12.20 4.83
C PRO A 51 12.27 -11.55 4.25
N ALA A 52 12.07 -10.24 4.44
CA ALA A 52 10.94 -9.52 3.86
C ALA A 52 11.03 -9.43 2.33
N GLY A 53 12.24 -9.21 1.78
CA GLY A 53 12.46 -9.16 0.33
C GLY A 53 12.06 -10.46 -0.35
N GLU A 54 12.54 -11.60 0.14
CA GLU A 54 12.18 -12.91 -0.39
C GLU A 54 10.69 -13.25 -0.23
N TYR A 55 10.04 -12.80 0.84
CA TYR A 55 8.60 -12.97 1.02
C TYR A 55 7.80 -12.11 0.03
N LEU A 56 8.10 -10.81 -0.07
CA LEU A 56 7.43 -9.87 -0.96
C LEU A 56 7.50 -10.33 -2.42
N ARG A 57 8.65 -10.80 -2.88
CA ARG A 57 8.88 -11.26 -4.28
C ARG A 57 7.95 -12.40 -4.71
N ARG A 58 7.41 -13.16 -3.77
CA ARG A 58 6.46 -14.26 -4.02
C ARG A 58 5.05 -13.78 -4.31
N PHE A 59 4.82 -12.47 -4.39
CA PHE A 59 3.54 -11.86 -4.72
C PHE A 59 3.67 -10.99 -5.98
N TRP A 60 2.55 -10.81 -6.68
CA TRP A 60 2.46 -9.88 -7.80
C TRP A 60 2.51 -8.43 -7.30
N HIS A 61 3.39 -7.61 -7.87
CA HIS A 61 3.50 -6.19 -7.57
C HIS A 61 3.29 -5.33 -8.81
N PRO A 62 2.51 -4.24 -8.72
CA PRO A 62 2.56 -3.21 -9.74
C PRO A 62 3.93 -2.50 -9.65
N VAL A 63 4.64 -2.34 -10.77
CA VAL A 63 5.99 -1.75 -10.79
C VAL A 63 6.03 -0.35 -11.41
N CYS A 64 5.10 -0.07 -12.32
CA CYS A 64 4.90 1.24 -12.93
C CYS A 64 3.48 1.36 -13.53
N MET A 65 3.11 2.56 -13.92
CA MET A 65 1.92 2.79 -14.74
C MET A 65 2.23 2.50 -16.21
N SER A 66 1.25 1.97 -16.95
CA SER A 66 1.39 1.68 -18.38
C SER A 66 1.74 2.91 -19.22
N LEU A 67 1.29 4.10 -18.80
CA LEU A 67 1.62 5.36 -19.49
C LEU A 67 3.09 5.76 -19.36
N GLU A 68 3.81 5.21 -18.37
CA GLU A 68 5.27 5.41 -18.23
C GLU A 68 6.07 4.64 -19.29
N LEU A 69 5.45 3.67 -19.98
CA LEU A 69 6.08 2.91 -21.07
C LEU A 69 5.89 3.66 -22.40
N THR A 70 6.83 4.54 -22.70
CA THR A 70 6.83 5.41 -23.90
C THR A 70 7.70 4.81 -25.02
N ASP A 71 8.33 5.64 -25.85
CA ASP A 71 9.26 5.25 -26.91
C ASP A 71 10.68 4.92 -26.39
N THR A 72 10.93 5.14 -25.10
CA THR A 72 12.19 4.84 -24.43
C THR A 72 11.99 3.93 -23.21
N PRO A 73 13.00 3.10 -22.84
CA PRO A 73 12.90 2.23 -21.66
C PRO A 73 12.79 3.04 -20.37
N ARG A 74 11.90 2.62 -19.47
CA ARG A 74 11.73 3.23 -18.16
C ARG A 74 12.65 2.58 -17.14
N PHE A 75 13.69 3.29 -16.71
CA PHE A 75 14.45 2.89 -15.53
C PHE A 75 13.59 2.99 -14.27
N LEU A 76 13.64 1.97 -13.42
CA LEU A 76 12.96 1.93 -12.14
C LEU A 76 13.70 1.03 -11.15
N LYS A 77 13.47 1.27 -9.86
CA LYS A 77 14.01 0.44 -8.77
C LYS A 77 12.85 -0.15 -7.96
N ILE A 78 12.90 -1.46 -7.70
CA ILE A 78 11.88 -2.19 -6.94
C ILE A 78 12.58 -3.15 -5.99
N MET A 79 12.25 -3.07 -4.71
CA MET A 79 12.81 -3.91 -3.66
C MET A 79 14.35 -3.97 -3.71
N GLY A 80 14.99 -2.82 -3.97
CA GLY A 80 16.44 -2.70 -4.04
C GLY A 80 17.07 -3.00 -5.42
N GLU A 81 16.35 -3.61 -6.35
CA GLU A 81 16.89 -3.99 -7.68
C GLU A 81 16.65 -2.93 -8.75
N GLU A 82 17.65 -2.69 -9.58
CA GLU A 82 17.58 -1.78 -10.73
C GLU A 82 17.07 -2.51 -11.97
N LEU A 83 16.00 -2.00 -12.54
CA LEU A 83 15.24 -2.62 -13.63
C LEU A 83 15.00 -1.62 -14.76
N VAL A 84 14.69 -2.16 -15.94
CA VAL A 84 14.08 -1.42 -17.05
C VAL A 84 12.73 -2.05 -17.39
N ALA A 85 11.70 -1.23 -17.50
CA ALA A 85 10.41 -1.62 -18.05
C ALA A 85 10.21 -0.98 -19.42
N PHE A 86 9.65 -1.71 -20.38
CA PHE A 86 9.38 -1.21 -21.71
C PHE A 86 8.21 -1.96 -22.35
N ARG A 87 7.63 -1.35 -23.39
CA ARG A 87 6.70 -2.02 -24.30
C ARG A 87 7.39 -2.15 -25.65
N ASP A 88 7.54 -3.37 -26.17
CA ASP A 88 8.13 -3.56 -27.48
C ASP A 88 7.16 -3.23 -28.63
N GLY A 89 7.64 -3.23 -29.88
CA GLY A 89 6.81 -2.93 -31.04
C GLY A 89 5.64 -3.91 -31.24
N SER A 90 5.77 -5.14 -30.74
CA SER A 90 4.69 -6.13 -30.73
C SER A 90 3.61 -5.87 -29.67
N GLY A 91 3.85 -4.93 -28.75
CA GLY A 91 2.95 -4.56 -27.66
C GLY A 91 3.17 -5.33 -26.36
N GLN A 92 4.16 -6.24 -26.31
CA GLN A 92 4.50 -7.00 -25.11
C GLN A 92 5.25 -6.13 -24.11
N VAL A 93 5.02 -6.39 -22.83
CA VAL A 93 5.69 -5.66 -21.73
C VAL A 93 6.86 -6.50 -21.22
N GLY A 94 8.05 -5.89 -21.20
CA GLY A 94 9.25 -6.47 -20.59
C GLY A 94 9.61 -5.74 -19.30
N VAL A 95 10.06 -6.51 -18.30
CA VAL A 95 10.68 -5.99 -17.07
C VAL A 95 11.99 -6.76 -16.86
N LEU A 96 13.10 -6.11 -17.21
CA LEU A 96 14.44 -6.72 -17.22
C LEU A 96 15.33 -6.09 -16.17
N HIS A 97 16.34 -6.82 -15.68
CA HIS A 97 17.46 -6.22 -14.95
C HIS A 97 18.09 -5.11 -15.80
N ALA A 98 18.40 -3.96 -15.17
CA ALA A 98 18.85 -2.78 -15.92
C ALA A 98 20.23 -2.98 -16.56
N HIS A 99 21.12 -3.78 -15.98
CA HIS A 99 22.47 -3.97 -16.49
C HIS A 99 22.55 -5.14 -17.46
N CYS A 100 22.99 -4.87 -18.69
CA CYS A 100 23.17 -5.89 -19.72
C CYS A 100 24.15 -6.98 -19.27
N CYS A 101 23.74 -8.25 -19.36
CA CYS A 101 24.51 -9.43 -18.95
C CYS A 101 25.84 -9.61 -19.72
N HIS A 102 26.06 -8.86 -20.80
CA HIS A 102 27.33 -8.89 -21.52
C HIS A 102 28.45 -8.17 -20.76
N ARG A 103 28.27 -6.87 -20.47
CA ARG A 103 29.31 -5.99 -19.90
C ARG A 103 28.78 -4.92 -18.95
N GLY A 104 27.54 -5.03 -18.48
CA GLY A 104 26.95 -4.18 -17.46
C GLY A 104 26.43 -2.81 -17.95
N ALA A 105 26.43 -2.54 -19.26
CA ALA A 105 25.83 -1.31 -19.79
C ALA A 105 24.35 -1.23 -19.44
N SER A 106 23.89 -0.05 -19.01
CA SER A 106 22.49 0.18 -18.65
C SER A 106 21.59 0.09 -19.88
N LEU A 107 20.58 -0.76 -19.79
CA LEU A 107 19.53 -0.92 -20.79
C LEU A 107 18.54 0.25 -20.78
N GLU A 108 18.63 1.19 -19.82
CA GLU A 108 17.83 2.43 -19.85
C GLU A 108 18.14 3.26 -21.11
N TYR A 109 19.36 3.13 -21.63
CA TYR A 109 19.80 3.76 -22.88
C TYR A 109 19.59 2.83 -24.10
N GLY A 110 18.95 1.69 -23.91
CA GLY A 110 18.65 0.72 -24.96
C GLY A 110 17.62 1.25 -25.95
N ALA A 111 17.63 0.68 -27.16
CA ALA A 111 16.61 0.96 -28.17
C ALA A 111 15.54 -0.13 -28.14
N ILE A 112 14.29 0.25 -27.90
CA ILE A 112 13.14 -0.65 -28.04
C ILE A 112 13.09 -1.15 -29.49
N GLN A 113 12.94 -2.45 -29.68
CA GLN A 113 12.86 -3.09 -31.00
C GLN A 113 11.42 -3.54 -31.26
N GLU A 114 11.14 -4.02 -32.48
CA GLU A 114 9.86 -4.68 -32.78
C GLU A 114 9.59 -5.83 -31.80
N LYS A 115 10.63 -6.58 -31.47
CA LYS A 115 10.62 -7.61 -30.44
C LYS A 115 11.75 -7.37 -29.45
N GLY A 116 11.42 -7.08 -28.21
CA GLY A 116 12.40 -6.87 -27.15
C GLY A 116 13.15 -5.53 -27.19
N ILE A 117 14.37 -5.51 -26.63
CA ILE A 117 15.21 -4.33 -26.44
C ILE A 117 16.66 -4.58 -26.87
N LYS A 118 17.26 -3.60 -27.55
CA LYS A 118 18.67 -3.63 -27.99
C LYS A 118 19.56 -2.82 -27.07
N CYS A 119 20.59 -3.44 -26.51
CA CYS A 119 21.62 -2.77 -25.72
C CYS A 119 22.40 -1.74 -26.57
N CYS A 120 22.56 -0.52 -26.05
CA CYS A 120 23.26 0.57 -26.73
C CYS A 120 24.77 0.33 -26.93
N TYR A 121 25.38 -0.58 -26.17
CA TYR A 121 26.82 -0.71 -26.19
C TYR A 121 27.30 -1.55 -27.38
N HIS A 122 26.97 -2.84 -27.38
CA HIS A 122 27.41 -3.75 -28.44
C HIS A 122 26.26 -4.21 -29.33
N GLY A 123 24.99 -3.87 -29.02
CA GLY A 123 23.86 -4.21 -29.89
C GLY A 123 23.22 -5.58 -29.66
N MET A 124 23.51 -6.26 -28.54
CA MET A 124 22.74 -7.47 -28.17
C MET A 124 21.27 -7.13 -27.99
N VAL A 125 20.40 -7.99 -28.52
CA VAL A 125 18.94 -7.84 -28.42
C VAL A 125 18.38 -8.91 -27.48
N PHE A 126 17.53 -8.50 -26.56
CA PHE A 126 16.89 -9.38 -25.58
C PHE A 126 15.37 -9.28 -25.70
N ASP A 127 14.69 -10.41 -25.67
CA ASP A 127 13.23 -10.51 -25.60
C ASP A 127 12.70 -10.11 -24.21
N VAL A 128 11.37 -9.99 -24.07
CA VAL A 128 10.71 -9.64 -22.80
C VAL A 128 10.92 -10.70 -21.70
N ASP A 129 11.20 -11.95 -22.08
CA ASP A 129 11.52 -13.06 -21.17
C ASP A 129 13.04 -13.18 -20.88
N GLY A 130 13.85 -12.25 -21.39
CA GLY A 130 15.30 -12.24 -21.23
C GLY A 130 16.07 -13.12 -22.21
N ALA A 131 15.41 -13.84 -23.13
CA ALA A 131 16.08 -14.60 -24.18
C ALA A 131 16.91 -13.67 -25.06
N CYS A 132 18.18 -14.01 -25.29
CA CYS A 132 19.00 -13.29 -26.26
C CYS A 132 18.52 -13.64 -27.67
N LEU A 133 17.94 -12.67 -28.37
CA LEU A 133 17.42 -12.81 -29.73
C LEU A 133 18.50 -12.62 -30.78
N HIS A 134 19.50 -11.78 -30.48
CA HIS A 134 20.55 -11.46 -31.43
C HIS A 134 21.85 -11.12 -30.70
N VAL A 135 22.93 -11.76 -31.13
CA VAL A 135 24.31 -11.38 -30.79
C VAL A 135 24.95 -10.84 -32.06
N PRO A 136 25.42 -9.58 -32.07
CA PRO A 136 25.94 -8.95 -33.26
C PRO A 136 27.35 -9.47 -33.54
N PHE A 137 27.46 -10.25 -34.62
CA PHE A 137 28.70 -10.72 -35.22
C PHE A 137 28.86 -10.10 -36.62
N PRO A 138 30.09 -10.09 -37.19
CA PRO A 138 30.29 -9.67 -38.57
C PRO A 138 29.43 -10.44 -39.56
N ALA A 139 29.09 -9.80 -40.69
CA ALA A 139 28.34 -10.46 -41.76
C ALA A 139 29.07 -11.72 -42.25
N GLY A 140 28.36 -12.84 -42.33
CA GLY A 140 28.92 -14.17 -42.63
C GLY A 140 29.24 -15.02 -41.39
N GLU A 141 29.17 -14.46 -40.18
CA GLU A 141 29.38 -15.15 -38.91
C GLU A 141 28.09 -15.34 -38.08
N GLU A 142 26.91 -15.18 -38.70
CA GLU A 142 25.62 -15.18 -38.00
C GLU A 142 25.37 -16.50 -37.25
N LYS A 143 25.79 -17.63 -37.82
CA LYS A 143 25.70 -18.95 -37.18
C LYS A 143 26.50 -19.03 -35.88
N GLU A 144 27.58 -18.28 -35.75
CA GLU A 144 28.34 -18.22 -34.50
C GLU A 144 27.58 -17.38 -33.48
N GLY A 145 27.04 -16.23 -33.89
CA GLY A 145 26.15 -15.41 -33.07
C GLY A 145 24.94 -16.18 -32.52
N GLU A 146 24.30 -17.01 -33.34
CA GLU A 146 23.18 -17.88 -32.95
C GLU A 146 23.57 -18.87 -31.84
N LYS A 147 24.79 -19.43 -31.86
CA LYS A 147 25.27 -20.32 -30.80
C LYS A 147 25.39 -19.60 -29.46
N TYR A 148 25.87 -18.35 -29.46
CA TYR A 148 25.96 -17.53 -28.25
C TYR A 148 24.56 -17.11 -27.76
N ALA A 149 23.67 -16.71 -28.66
CA ALA A 149 22.30 -16.31 -28.33
C ALA A 149 21.56 -17.43 -27.53
N CYS A 150 21.78 -18.69 -27.89
CA CYS A 150 21.20 -19.84 -27.21
C CYS A 150 21.58 -19.96 -25.72
N SER A 151 22.75 -19.47 -25.29
CA SER A 151 23.27 -19.60 -23.92
C SER A 151 23.24 -18.32 -23.09
N ILE A 152 23.04 -17.17 -23.70
CA ILE A 152 22.98 -15.86 -23.02
C ILE A 152 21.55 -15.56 -22.58
N ARG A 153 21.37 -15.14 -21.33
CA ARG A 153 20.09 -14.67 -20.78
C ARG A 153 20.29 -13.37 -20.03
N GLN A 154 19.44 -12.39 -20.35
CA GLN A 154 19.27 -11.20 -19.53
C GLN A 154 18.34 -11.55 -18.36
N GLY A 155 18.63 -11.04 -17.16
CA GLY A 155 17.70 -11.19 -16.04
C GLY A 155 16.36 -10.52 -16.38
N ALA A 156 15.26 -11.24 -16.22
CA ALA A 156 13.92 -10.79 -16.56
C ALA A 156 12.89 -11.33 -15.57
N TYR A 157 11.82 -10.57 -15.37
CA TYR A 157 10.68 -10.95 -14.56
C TYR A 157 9.43 -11.04 -15.43
N LYS A 158 8.60 -12.06 -15.18
CA LYS A 158 7.31 -12.18 -15.84
C LYS A 158 6.48 -10.95 -15.51
N ALA A 159 5.99 -10.27 -16.55
CA ALA A 159 5.21 -9.06 -16.41
C ALA A 159 4.03 -9.03 -17.38
N PHE A 160 2.99 -8.29 -16.99
CA PHE A 160 1.84 -8.05 -17.85
C PHE A 160 1.14 -6.73 -17.46
N GLU A 161 0.29 -6.25 -18.36
CA GLU A 161 -0.53 -5.07 -18.12
C GLU A 161 -1.94 -5.44 -17.67
N ARG A 162 -2.45 -4.72 -16.66
CA ARG A 162 -3.82 -4.83 -16.19
C ARG A 162 -4.32 -3.46 -15.78
N HIS A 163 -5.40 -2.98 -16.41
CA HIS A 163 -6.08 -1.72 -16.07
C HIS A 163 -5.13 -0.53 -15.92
N GLY A 164 -4.19 -0.37 -16.87
CA GLY A 164 -3.24 0.75 -16.90
C GLY A 164 -2.07 0.66 -15.91
N LEU A 165 -1.88 -0.48 -15.24
CA LEU A 165 -0.71 -0.79 -14.43
C LEU A 165 0.08 -1.96 -15.03
N VAL A 166 1.40 -1.93 -14.87
CA VAL A 166 2.29 -3.05 -15.20
C VAL A 166 2.57 -3.83 -13.92
N PHE A 167 2.19 -5.10 -13.89
CA PHE A 167 2.48 -6.02 -12.80
C PHE A 167 3.67 -6.89 -13.15
N ALA A 168 4.54 -7.16 -12.17
CA ALA A 168 5.64 -8.11 -12.28
C ALA A 168 5.62 -9.10 -11.11
N TYR A 169 6.01 -10.35 -11.39
CA TYR A 169 6.28 -11.37 -10.39
C TYR A 169 7.79 -11.57 -10.30
N MET A 170 8.35 -11.32 -9.12
CA MET A 170 9.80 -11.25 -8.90
C MET A 170 10.37 -12.46 -8.12
N GLY A 171 9.53 -13.47 -7.88
CA GLY A 171 9.90 -14.69 -7.19
C GLY A 171 10.31 -15.81 -8.17
N PRO A 172 10.72 -16.96 -7.63
CA PRO A 172 10.97 -18.18 -8.40
C PRO A 172 9.80 -18.56 -9.33
N PRO A 173 10.06 -18.75 -10.65
CA PRO A 173 9.02 -18.97 -11.66
C PRO A 173 8.12 -20.18 -11.42
N ASP A 174 8.62 -21.22 -10.77
CA ASP A 174 7.90 -22.46 -10.45
C ASP A 174 6.94 -22.33 -9.26
N GLU A 175 7.04 -21.23 -8.50
CA GLU A 175 6.19 -20.94 -7.35
C GLU A 175 5.18 -19.81 -7.61
N GLU A 176 5.02 -19.37 -8.86
CA GLU A 176 4.11 -18.30 -9.27
C GLU A 176 2.68 -18.52 -8.71
N PRO A 177 2.10 -17.53 -7.98
CA PRO A 177 0.70 -17.56 -7.60
C PRO A 177 -0.19 -17.10 -8.76
N PRO A 178 -1.47 -17.52 -8.80
CA PRO A 178 -2.46 -16.82 -9.62
C PRO A 178 -2.46 -15.34 -9.31
N PHE A 179 -2.68 -14.49 -10.33
CA PHE A 179 -2.92 -13.08 -10.09
C PHE A 179 -4.21 -12.92 -9.27
N PRO A 180 -4.19 -12.18 -8.14
CA PRO A 180 -5.33 -12.10 -7.24
C PRO A 180 -6.34 -11.06 -7.74
N GLU A 181 -7.32 -11.50 -8.52
CA GLU A 181 -8.44 -10.70 -8.99
C GLU A 181 -9.44 -10.44 -7.85
N TRP A 182 -9.11 -9.51 -6.95
CA TRP A 182 -9.97 -9.16 -5.80
C TRP A 182 -11.34 -8.70 -6.30
N GLU A 183 -12.40 -9.33 -5.80
CA GLU A 183 -13.76 -9.09 -6.28
C GLU A 183 -13.86 -9.25 -7.80
N GLN A 184 -13.18 -10.27 -8.34
CA GLN A 184 -13.18 -10.71 -9.74
C GLN A 184 -12.49 -9.77 -10.74
N ASN A 185 -12.53 -8.47 -10.51
CA ASN A 185 -11.93 -7.49 -11.41
C ASN A 185 -11.61 -6.15 -10.71
N PHE A 186 -11.50 -6.14 -9.37
CA PHE A 186 -11.37 -4.91 -8.57
C PHE A 186 -12.53 -3.92 -8.77
N THR A 187 -13.68 -4.40 -9.25
CA THR A 187 -14.91 -3.64 -9.45
C THR A 187 -16.06 -4.42 -8.85
N VAL A 188 -17.08 -3.75 -8.35
CA VAL A 188 -18.21 -4.40 -7.64
C VAL A 188 -19.56 -4.12 -8.29
N MET A 189 -19.62 -3.11 -9.17
CA MET A 189 -20.82 -2.73 -9.90
C MET A 189 -20.48 -2.38 -11.35
N GLU A 190 -21.49 -2.49 -12.21
CA GLU A 190 -21.41 -1.97 -13.58
C GLU A 190 -21.21 -0.45 -13.55
N GLY A 191 -20.29 0.05 -14.39
CA GLY A 191 -19.91 1.46 -14.44
C GLY A 191 -18.81 1.87 -13.46
N ASP A 192 -18.28 0.96 -12.65
CA ASP A 192 -17.05 1.22 -11.89
C ASP A 192 -15.86 1.39 -12.86
N GLU A 193 -15.13 2.49 -12.73
CA GLU A 193 -13.90 2.81 -13.45
C GLU A 193 -12.68 2.64 -12.51
N LEU A 194 -11.66 1.94 -13.01
CA LEU A 194 -10.35 1.82 -12.36
C LEU A 194 -9.41 2.88 -12.94
N VAL A 195 -9.11 3.92 -12.17
CA VAL A 195 -8.21 5.01 -12.59
C VAL A 195 -6.83 4.79 -11.97
N PRO A 196 -5.79 4.44 -12.76
CA PRO A 196 -4.48 4.08 -12.23
C PRO A 196 -3.72 5.31 -11.70
N TYR A 197 -2.95 5.11 -10.64
CA TYR A 197 -2.08 6.15 -10.07
C TYR A 197 -0.80 5.55 -9.48
N SER A 198 0.20 6.41 -9.29
CA SER A 198 1.48 6.05 -8.67
C SER A 198 2.05 7.25 -7.90
N ASN A 199 2.25 7.08 -6.59
CA ASN A 199 2.71 8.13 -5.69
C ASN A 199 3.93 7.66 -4.89
N PHE A 200 5.06 8.32 -5.06
CA PHE A 200 6.32 8.13 -4.36
C PHE A 200 6.26 8.63 -2.91
N GLN A 201 6.99 7.94 -2.03
CA GLN A 201 7.10 8.24 -0.60
C GLN A 201 8.57 8.11 -0.18
N HIS A 202 9.11 9.15 0.46
CA HIS A 202 10.47 9.17 1.03
C HIS A 202 10.52 8.46 2.39
N CYS A 203 10.04 7.22 2.41
CA CYS A 203 10.15 6.36 3.56
C CYS A 203 10.03 4.89 3.17
N ASN A 204 10.46 4.04 4.11
CA ASN A 204 10.20 2.62 4.10
C ASN A 204 8.70 2.31 3.89
N TRP A 205 8.43 1.24 3.16
CA TRP A 205 7.08 0.81 2.81
C TRP A 205 6.19 0.56 4.05
N LEU A 206 6.75 0.07 5.16
CA LEU A 206 5.95 -0.34 6.32
C LEU A 206 5.23 0.84 6.98
N GLN A 207 5.82 2.04 6.97
CA GLN A 207 5.18 3.27 7.49
C GLN A 207 3.89 3.62 6.73
N VAL A 208 3.92 3.47 5.40
CA VAL A 208 2.76 3.75 4.54
C VAL A 208 1.69 2.66 4.74
N GLN A 209 2.11 1.41 4.92
CA GLN A 209 1.21 0.30 5.20
C GLN A 209 0.52 0.45 6.56
N ASP A 210 1.24 0.91 7.58
CA ASP A 210 0.67 1.19 8.90
C ASP A 210 -0.35 2.34 8.84
N ASN A 211 -0.04 3.44 8.14
CA ASN A 211 -0.99 4.53 7.92
C ASN A 211 -2.28 4.03 7.23
N ALA A 212 -2.16 3.11 6.27
CA ALA A 212 -3.31 2.56 5.56
C ALA A 212 -4.28 1.78 6.46
N ALA A 213 -3.78 1.11 7.50
CA ALA A 213 -4.58 0.35 8.44
C ALA A 213 -5.33 1.24 9.45
N ASP A 214 -4.84 2.45 9.68
CA ASP A 214 -5.29 3.33 10.74
C ASP A 214 -6.52 4.16 10.34
N ASN A 215 -7.66 3.96 11.02
CA ASN A 215 -8.84 4.81 10.87
C ASN A 215 -8.90 5.95 11.90
N PHE A 216 -7.91 6.06 12.80
CA PHE A 216 -7.86 7.01 13.89
C PHE A 216 -7.15 8.31 13.49
N HIS A 217 -6.02 8.28 12.76
CA HIS A 217 -5.30 9.48 12.31
C HIS A 217 -6.17 10.53 11.59
N PRO A 218 -7.24 10.20 10.83
CA PRO A 218 -8.03 11.22 10.16
C PRO A 218 -8.66 12.22 11.12
N THR A 219 -8.91 11.82 12.37
CA THR A 219 -9.52 12.66 13.40
C THR A 219 -8.63 13.85 13.81
N ALA A 220 -7.32 13.69 13.63
CA ALA A 220 -6.33 14.70 13.93
C ALA A 220 -5.77 15.27 12.62
N LEU A 221 -5.04 14.46 11.85
CA LEU A 221 -4.27 14.87 10.68
C LEU A 221 -5.15 15.54 9.61
N HIS A 222 -6.32 14.97 9.41
CA HIS A 222 -7.28 15.39 8.39
C HIS A 222 -8.40 16.23 9.04
N SER A 223 -8.07 17.09 10.01
CA SER A 223 -9.05 17.96 10.67
C SER A 223 -8.59 19.42 10.69
N ALA A 224 -9.55 20.34 10.75
CA ALA A 224 -9.30 21.78 10.87
C ALA A 224 -8.41 22.15 12.08
N LYS A 225 -8.30 21.26 13.07
CA LYS A 225 -7.57 21.52 14.32
C LYS A 225 -6.05 21.37 14.17
N ASN A 226 -5.58 20.73 13.10
CA ASN A 226 -4.16 20.45 12.88
C ASN A 226 -3.50 21.34 11.81
N VAL A 227 -4.16 22.44 11.41
CA VAL A 227 -3.58 23.43 10.51
C VAL A 227 -3.11 24.68 11.25
N VAL A 228 -2.03 25.29 10.77
CA VAL A 228 -1.44 26.50 11.37
C VAL A 228 -2.01 27.74 10.68
N GLY A 229 -2.50 28.70 11.47
CA GLY A 229 -2.96 29.99 10.95
C GLY A 229 -4.19 29.90 10.03
N GLY A 230 -4.98 28.81 10.11
CA GLY A 230 -6.15 28.60 9.26
C GLY A 230 -5.81 28.25 7.81
N GLN A 231 -4.58 27.83 7.52
CA GLN A 231 -4.21 27.35 6.19
C GLN A 231 -4.72 25.93 5.98
N PHE A 232 -5.90 25.81 5.41
CA PHE A 232 -6.46 24.53 5.02
C PHE A 232 -5.74 23.95 3.80
N GLN A 233 -5.69 22.63 3.71
CA GLN A 233 -5.46 21.98 2.42
C GLN A 233 -6.62 22.37 1.50
N GLY A 234 -6.37 22.63 0.22
CA GLY A 234 -7.41 23.05 -0.73
C GLY A 234 -8.58 22.06 -0.86
N THR A 235 -8.42 20.85 -0.33
CA THR A 235 -9.46 19.80 -0.27
C THR A 235 -9.72 19.28 1.16
N THR A 236 -9.22 19.92 2.22
CA THR A 236 -9.56 19.52 3.60
C THR A 236 -11.00 19.90 3.91
N PHE A 237 -11.83 18.87 4.14
CA PHE A 237 -13.05 18.79 4.96
C PHE A 237 -14.21 19.76 4.74
N ASP A 238 -14.02 20.90 4.09
CA ASP A 238 -15.14 21.74 3.65
C ASP A 238 -15.75 21.22 2.32
N GLU A 239 -14.96 20.51 1.49
CA GLU A 239 -15.43 19.95 0.21
C GLU A 239 -15.54 18.41 0.19
N VAL A 240 -14.54 17.69 0.71
CA VAL A 240 -14.38 16.22 0.47
C VAL A 240 -14.40 15.39 1.75
N GLY A 241 -14.01 15.95 2.88
CA GLY A 241 -13.90 15.22 4.14
C GLY A 241 -15.14 15.36 5.01
N ALA A 242 -15.75 14.25 5.38
CA ALA A 242 -16.95 14.27 6.16
C ALA A 242 -16.72 14.68 7.62
N ALA A 243 -17.60 15.52 8.19
CA ALA A 243 -17.66 15.78 9.64
C ALA A 243 -17.68 14.49 10.48
N SER A 244 -18.18 13.38 9.92
CA SER A 244 -18.14 12.05 10.52
C SER A 244 -16.73 11.59 10.88
N MET A 245 -15.70 11.98 10.11
CA MET A 245 -14.32 11.54 10.28
C MET A 245 -13.55 12.31 11.35
N GLU A 246 -14.05 13.48 11.79
CA GLU A 246 -13.55 14.18 12.99
C GLU A 246 -13.92 13.47 14.29
N VAL A 247 -14.89 12.55 14.24
CA VAL A 247 -15.29 11.74 15.39
C VAL A 247 -14.35 10.55 15.53
N ALA A 248 -13.72 10.45 16.69
CA ALA A 248 -12.84 9.33 17.04
C ALA A 248 -13.58 7.99 16.96
N PRO A 249 -13.09 7.02 16.15
CA PRO A 249 -13.70 5.70 16.07
C PRO A 249 -13.33 4.80 17.25
N ASP A 250 -14.21 3.85 17.59
CA ASP A 250 -13.81 2.66 18.33
C ASP A 250 -13.23 1.64 17.32
N MET A 251 -11.93 1.37 17.47
CA MET A 251 -11.15 0.52 16.58
C MET A 251 -11.24 -0.94 16.98
N GLN A 252 -11.57 -1.81 16.03
CA GLN A 252 -11.50 -3.26 16.15
C GLN A 252 -10.66 -3.81 14.98
N PHE A 253 -9.66 -4.64 15.32
CA PHE A 253 -8.76 -5.26 14.35
C PHE A 253 -8.93 -6.76 14.41
N ILE A 254 -9.35 -7.37 13.31
CA ILE A 254 -9.77 -8.77 13.29
C ILE A 254 -9.00 -9.47 12.17
N PRO A 255 -8.09 -10.40 12.48
CA PRO A 255 -7.45 -11.24 11.46
C PRO A 255 -8.50 -12.05 10.72
N VAL A 256 -8.44 -12.03 9.39
CA VAL A 256 -9.35 -12.75 8.50
C VAL A 256 -8.53 -13.57 7.49
N HIS A 257 -9.20 -14.36 6.65
CA HIS A 257 -8.56 -15.28 5.70
C HIS A 257 -7.46 -16.17 6.32
N GLN A 258 -7.68 -16.59 7.57
CA GLN A 258 -6.75 -17.41 8.37
C GLN A 258 -5.38 -16.73 8.60
N GLY A 259 -5.39 -15.42 8.80
CA GLY A 259 -4.19 -14.62 9.08
C GLY A 259 -3.44 -14.15 7.84
N ARG A 260 -4.05 -14.25 6.65
CA ARG A 260 -3.55 -13.65 5.40
C ARG A 260 -3.85 -12.16 5.30
N SER A 261 -4.84 -11.68 6.06
CA SER A 261 -5.32 -10.30 6.00
C SER A 261 -5.97 -9.87 7.30
N LEU A 262 -6.18 -8.57 7.45
CA LEU A 262 -6.68 -7.91 8.64
C LEU A 262 -7.84 -6.96 8.25
N ALA A 263 -9.01 -7.19 8.85
CA ALA A 263 -10.12 -6.26 8.80
C ALA A 263 -9.94 -5.18 9.88
N CYS A 264 -9.76 -3.93 9.46
CA CYS A 264 -9.53 -2.78 10.32
C CYS A 264 -10.83 -1.95 10.39
N ALA A 265 -11.67 -2.27 11.37
CA ALA A 265 -12.99 -1.70 11.55
C ALA A 265 -12.97 -0.51 12.53
N GLY A 266 -13.52 0.62 12.11
CA GLY A 266 -13.71 1.81 12.94
C GLY A 266 -15.18 2.22 12.97
N ALA A 267 -15.82 2.08 14.13
CA ALA A 267 -17.21 2.51 14.35
C ALA A 267 -17.26 3.86 15.05
N ARG A 268 -18.03 4.81 14.51
CA ARG A 268 -18.16 6.18 15.03
C ARG A 268 -19.58 6.71 14.92
N ARG A 269 -19.99 7.50 15.92
CA ARG A 269 -21.32 8.10 16.02
C ARG A 269 -21.37 9.35 15.13
N VAL A 270 -22.33 9.42 14.20
CA VAL A 270 -22.50 10.57 13.30
C VAL A 270 -23.44 11.59 13.93
N ASN A 271 -24.62 11.13 14.36
CA ASN A 271 -25.65 11.91 15.04
C ASN A 271 -26.49 10.98 15.94
N ASP A 272 -27.56 11.48 16.54
CA ASP A 272 -28.37 10.71 17.49
C ASP A 272 -29.06 9.47 16.90
N ASP A 273 -29.22 9.40 15.59
CA ASP A 273 -29.93 8.32 14.91
C ASP A 273 -29.02 7.40 14.09
N ARG A 274 -27.74 7.77 13.89
CA ARG A 274 -26.87 7.08 12.94
C ARG A 274 -25.47 6.75 13.44
N MET A 275 -25.02 5.57 13.04
CA MET A 275 -23.68 5.07 13.28
C MET A 275 -22.98 4.83 11.96
N PHE A 276 -21.76 5.33 11.80
CA PHE A 276 -20.89 5.05 10.66
C PHE A 276 -19.86 3.98 11.05
N LEU A 277 -19.82 2.90 10.28
CA LEU A 277 -18.84 1.83 10.36
C LEU A 277 -18.01 1.80 9.07
N ARG A 278 -16.71 2.02 9.20
CA ARG A 278 -15.74 1.91 8.11
C ARG A 278 -14.85 0.70 8.35
N ILE A 279 -14.75 -0.21 7.39
CA ILE A 279 -13.85 -1.36 7.44
C ILE A 279 -12.84 -1.21 6.30
N GLN A 280 -11.58 -0.98 6.65
CA GLN A 280 -10.45 -1.06 5.73
C GLN A 280 -9.92 -2.50 5.72
N HIS A 281 -9.42 -2.97 4.57
CA HIS A 281 -8.94 -4.34 4.43
C HIS A 281 -7.46 -4.33 4.07
N GLN A 282 -6.63 -4.85 4.96
CA GLN A 282 -5.18 -4.90 4.83
C GLN A 282 -4.75 -6.33 4.55
N VAL A 283 -4.11 -6.58 3.43
CA VAL A 283 -3.76 -7.92 2.96
C VAL A 283 -2.25 -8.05 2.88
N LEU A 284 -1.72 -9.16 3.41
CA LEU A 284 -0.30 -9.44 3.32
C LEU A 284 0.13 -9.63 1.85
N PRO A 285 1.34 -9.20 1.48
CA PRO A 285 2.28 -8.46 2.32
C PRO A 285 1.96 -6.96 2.44
N ASN A 286 1.45 -6.33 1.38
CA ASN A 286 1.45 -4.87 1.23
C ASN A 286 0.26 -4.31 0.43
N LEU A 287 -0.86 -5.03 0.35
CA LEU A 287 -2.07 -4.60 -0.35
C LEU A 287 -3.08 -3.99 0.62
N SER A 288 -3.65 -2.84 0.26
CA SER A 288 -4.66 -2.13 1.03
C SER A 288 -5.90 -1.84 0.19
N LEU A 289 -7.10 -2.16 0.70
CA LEU A 289 -8.37 -1.72 0.13
C LEU A 289 -9.07 -0.77 1.12
N HIS A 290 -9.36 0.44 0.65
CA HIS A 290 -9.89 1.52 1.47
C HIS A 290 -11.35 1.78 1.16
N ALA A 291 -12.17 1.89 2.21
CA ALA A 291 -13.56 2.25 2.08
C ALA A 291 -13.70 3.76 1.84
N TYR A 292 -14.78 4.15 1.16
CA TYR A 292 -15.04 5.53 0.74
C TYR A 292 -14.76 6.57 1.84
N THR A 293 -13.81 7.46 1.58
CA THR A 293 -13.30 8.45 2.55
C THR A 293 -14.21 9.68 2.71
N SER A 294 -15.09 9.95 1.75
CA SER A 294 -15.96 11.13 1.74
C SER A 294 -17.35 10.89 2.33
N GLU A 295 -17.56 9.78 3.05
CA GLU A 295 -18.85 9.41 3.65
C GLU A 295 -19.26 10.34 4.80
N ASP A 296 -20.32 11.13 4.60
CA ASP A 296 -20.82 12.11 5.59
C ASP A 296 -21.76 11.53 6.65
N GLY A 297 -22.25 10.31 6.46
CA GLY A 297 -23.20 9.67 7.37
C GLY A 297 -24.61 10.27 7.30
N SER A 298 -24.90 11.10 6.31
CA SER A 298 -26.16 11.85 6.16
C SER A 298 -27.31 11.00 5.60
N ALA A 299 -27.05 9.77 5.15
CA ALA A 299 -28.06 8.82 4.73
C ALA A 299 -27.66 7.39 5.09
N LYS A 300 -28.66 6.52 5.31
CA LYS A 300 -28.42 5.08 5.46
C LYS A 300 -27.76 4.57 4.18
N LYS A 301 -26.67 3.83 4.35
CA LYS A 301 -25.93 3.21 3.26
C LYS A 301 -25.33 1.92 3.76
N LEU A 302 -25.69 0.79 3.16
CA LEU A 302 -25.15 -0.51 3.56
C LEU A 302 -24.30 -1.08 2.44
N PHE A 303 -23.20 -1.70 2.82
CA PHE A 303 -22.29 -2.45 1.98
C PHE A 303 -21.71 -1.67 0.79
N SER A 304 -21.44 -0.36 0.96
CA SER A 304 -20.60 0.35 -0.01
C SER A 304 -19.19 -0.22 0.02
N ARG A 305 -18.51 -0.23 -1.13
CA ARG A 305 -17.28 -0.99 -1.32
C ARG A 305 -16.05 -0.07 -1.33
N PHE A 306 -14.92 -0.59 -1.77
CA PHE A 306 -13.65 0.12 -1.75
C PHE A 306 -13.59 1.18 -2.86
N HIS A 307 -12.97 2.31 -2.54
CA HIS A 307 -12.77 3.42 -3.46
C HIS A 307 -11.30 3.58 -3.86
N ILE A 308 -10.40 2.85 -3.21
CA ILE A 308 -8.97 2.76 -3.50
C ILE A 308 -8.55 1.31 -3.30
N VAL A 309 -7.78 0.79 -4.25
CA VAL A 309 -7.01 -0.45 -4.13
C VAL A 309 -5.56 -0.08 -4.39
N ARG A 310 -4.65 -0.32 -3.44
CA ARG A 310 -3.26 0.09 -3.59
C ARG A 310 -2.27 -0.90 -2.98
N TRP A 311 -1.14 -1.05 -3.63
CA TRP A 311 0.05 -1.69 -3.09
C TRP A 311 0.99 -0.63 -2.56
N THR A 312 1.62 -0.91 -1.43
CA THR A 312 2.80 -0.16 -0.97
C THR A 312 4.06 -0.90 -1.40
N VAL A 313 4.58 -0.56 -2.57
CA VAL A 313 5.70 -1.27 -3.21
C VAL A 313 7.01 -0.65 -2.73
N PRO A 314 7.93 -1.42 -2.12
CA PRO A 314 9.26 -0.92 -1.78
C PRO A 314 10.02 -0.56 -3.05
N VAL A 315 10.60 0.64 -3.09
CA VAL A 315 11.61 1.01 -4.09
C VAL A 315 12.96 0.50 -3.60
N ASP A 316 13.27 0.82 -2.35
CA ASP A 316 14.36 0.28 -1.54
C ASP A 316 13.99 0.40 -0.05
N ASP A 317 14.96 0.28 0.84
CA ASP A 317 14.70 0.25 2.28
C ASP A 317 14.27 1.63 2.81
N GLU A 318 14.56 2.72 2.10
CA GLU A 318 14.26 4.09 2.53
C GLU A 318 13.16 4.76 1.70
N ASN A 319 12.69 4.13 0.63
CA ASN A 319 11.71 4.70 -0.29
C ASN A 319 10.68 3.67 -0.73
N SER A 320 9.47 4.15 -0.99
CA SER A 320 8.36 3.30 -1.45
C SER A 320 7.44 4.05 -2.42
N LYS A 321 6.56 3.31 -3.08
CA LYS A 321 5.50 3.85 -3.93
C LYS A 321 4.16 3.26 -3.55
N MET A 322 3.15 4.10 -3.45
CA MET A 322 1.76 3.67 -3.52
C MET A 322 1.36 3.57 -4.99
N ILE A 323 1.12 2.37 -5.48
CA ILE A 323 0.67 2.13 -6.86
C ILE A 323 -0.62 1.35 -6.83
N GLY A 324 -1.62 1.78 -7.61
CA GLY A 324 -2.93 1.17 -7.55
C GLY A 324 -3.98 1.90 -8.36
N TRP A 325 -5.23 1.70 -7.98
CA TRP A 325 -6.40 2.29 -8.63
C TRP A 325 -7.22 3.11 -7.65
N ARG A 326 -7.60 4.30 -8.10
CA ARG A 326 -8.77 5.00 -7.58
C ARG A 326 -9.98 4.41 -8.28
N VAL A 327 -10.90 3.83 -7.50
CA VAL A 327 -12.13 3.24 -8.02
C VAL A 327 -13.24 4.26 -7.94
N MET A 328 -13.83 4.61 -9.08
CA MET A 328 -14.91 5.58 -9.19
C MET A 328 -16.13 4.90 -9.79
N GLY A 329 -17.32 5.18 -9.29
CA GLY A 329 -18.53 4.55 -9.78
C GLY A 329 -19.74 4.98 -8.97
N PRO A 330 -20.97 4.79 -9.50
CA PRO A 330 -22.19 5.36 -8.93
C PRO A 330 -22.49 4.89 -7.49
N GLY A 331 -22.08 3.68 -7.11
CA GLY A 331 -22.24 3.18 -5.74
C GLY A 331 -20.98 3.27 -4.87
N ILE A 332 -19.88 3.82 -5.39
CA ILE A 332 -18.63 4.05 -4.66
C ILE A 332 -18.49 5.54 -4.34
N ASP A 333 -18.61 6.42 -5.35
CA ASP A 333 -18.57 7.87 -5.21
C ASP A 333 -19.99 8.46 -5.12
N THR A 334 -20.69 8.12 -4.04
CA THR A 334 -22.11 8.47 -3.88
C THR A 334 -22.38 9.98 -3.74
N ARG A 335 -21.35 10.80 -3.54
CA ARG A 335 -21.45 12.27 -3.49
C ARG A 335 -21.01 12.95 -4.79
N GLY A 336 -20.50 12.21 -5.77
CA GLY A 336 -20.00 12.76 -7.03
C GLY A 336 -18.85 13.76 -6.86
N VAL A 337 -18.00 13.56 -5.84
CA VAL A 337 -16.88 14.45 -5.52
C VAL A 337 -15.57 14.01 -6.18
N GLY A 338 -15.54 12.78 -6.70
CA GLY A 338 -14.37 12.24 -7.37
C GLY A 338 -14.11 12.93 -8.70
N ASP A 339 -12.85 13.25 -8.95
CA ASP A 339 -12.41 13.87 -10.20
C ASP A 339 -11.31 13.02 -10.83
N LYS A 340 -11.69 12.19 -11.82
CA LYS A 340 -10.73 11.32 -12.49
C LYS A 340 -9.62 12.07 -13.23
N SER A 341 -9.85 13.33 -13.61
CA SER A 341 -8.81 14.13 -14.24
C SER A 341 -7.65 14.41 -13.29
N MET A 342 -7.88 14.30 -11.98
CA MET A 342 -6.91 14.56 -10.92
C MET A 342 -6.14 13.34 -10.43
N VAL A 343 -6.32 12.17 -11.05
CA VAL A 343 -5.71 10.91 -10.64
C VAL A 343 -4.64 10.47 -11.64
N GLY A 344 -3.46 10.09 -11.15
CA GLY A 344 -2.36 9.68 -12.03
C GLY A 344 -1.02 9.63 -11.31
N TYR A 345 0.07 9.87 -12.04
CA TYR A 345 1.41 9.91 -11.46
C TYR A 345 1.60 11.15 -10.57
N GLU A 346 1.95 10.96 -9.31
CA GLU A 346 2.13 12.02 -8.30
C GLU A 346 0.91 12.94 -8.15
N THR A 347 -0.30 12.38 -8.27
CA THR A 347 -1.56 13.11 -8.08
C THR A 347 -2.72 12.18 -7.72
N ILE A 348 -3.62 12.69 -6.88
CA ILE A 348 -4.85 12.01 -6.47
C ILE A 348 -5.95 13.06 -6.25
N ASP A 349 -7.22 12.66 -6.42
CA ASP A 349 -8.39 13.55 -6.43
C ASP A 349 -8.86 14.03 -5.05
N PHE A 350 -8.28 13.52 -3.97
CA PHE A 350 -8.69 13.84 -2.61
C PHE A 350 -7.48 14.15 -1.73
N LEU A 351 -7.72 14.96 -0.68
CA LEU A 351 -6.75 15.31 0.37
C LEU A 351 -5.41 15.82 -0.20
N GLU A 352 -5.17 17.12 -0.12
CA GLU A 352 -3.83 17.63 -0.42
C GLU A 352 -2.79 17.00 0.52
N GLY A 353 -1.55 16.81 0.08
CA GLY A 353 -0.53 16.17 0.91
C GLY A 353 -0.60 14.64 0.96
N GLN A 354 -1.13 13.99 -0.09
CA GLN A 354 -1.00 12.53 -0.30
C GLN A 354 0.24 12.14 -1.12
N VAL A 355 0.83 13.10 -1.83
CA VAL A 355 1.86 12.88 -2.85
C VAL A 355 3.08 13.77 -2.62
N ALA A 356 4.25 13.33 -3.10
CA ALA A 356 5.50 14.05 -2.89
C ALA A 356 5.46 15.43 -3.54
N MET A 357 4.89 15.56 -4.72
CA MET A 357 4.99 16.81 -5.47
C MET A 357 3.96 17.88 -5.11
N ARG A 358 3.10 17.70 -4.06
CA ARG A 358 1.87 18.48 -3.75
C ARG A 358 1.64 19.65 -4.71
N ARG A 359 0.79 19.44 -5.71
CA ARG A 359 0.68 20.37 -6.83
C ARG A 359 -0.43 21.38 -6.57
N PRO A 360 -0.15 22.70 -6.67
CA PRO A 360 -1.21 23.71 -6.68
C PRO A 360 -2.02 23.71 -7.99
N GLU A 361 -1.48 23.12 -9.06
CA GLU A 361 -2.09 23.10 -10.39
C GLU A 361 -2.59 21.69 -10.74
N ARG A 362 -3.91 21.60 -10.80
CA ARG A 362 -4.69 20.43 -11.21
C ARG A 362 -4.23 19.93 -12.60
N PHE A 363 -4.20 18.61 -12.80
CA PHE A 363 -3.65 17.92 -13.99
C PHE A 363 -4.07 18.56 -15.33
N GLY A 364 -3.22 18.47 -16.36
CA GLY A 364 -3.52 18.95 -17.72
C GLY A 364 -2.63 20.07 -18.27
N LYS A 365 -1.72 20.63 -17.45
CA LYS A 365 -0.71 21.61 -17.92
C LYS A 365 0.63 20.99 -18.33
N TYR A 366 0.93 19.77 -17.90
CA TYR A 366 2.24 19.10 -18.11
C TYR A 366 2.02 17.65 -18.53
N LYS A 367 2.83 17.16 -19.46
CA LYS A 367 2.91 15.73 -19.76
C LYS A 367 3.78 15.03 -18.71
N LEU A 368 3.73 13.70 -18.64
CA LEU A 368 4.60 12.91 -17.75
C LEU A 368 6.09 13.26 -17.94
N GLU A 369 6.52 13.46 -19.18
CA GLU A 369 7.88 13.86 -19.58
C GLU A 369 8.31 15.24 -19.04
N ASP A 370 7.34 16.11 -18.72
CA ASP A 370 7.60 17.46 -18.22
C ASP A 370 7.61 17.53 -16.67
N ILE A 371 7.35 16.41 -15.99
CA ILE A 371 7.29 16.38 -14.52
C ILE A 371 8.71 16.54 -13.96
N PRO A 372 8.97 17.56 -13.13
CA PRO A 372 10.28 17.73 -12.53
C PRO A 372 10.61 16.53 -11.63
N PRO A 373 11.90 16.14 -11.53
CA PRO A 373 12.30 15.01 -10.71
C PRO A 373 11.94 15.27 -9.25
N ILE A 374 11.53 14.20 -8.56
CA ILE A 374 11.29 14.23 -7.13
C ILE A 374 12.65 14.39 -6.43
N PRO A 375 12.90 15.46 -5.64
CA PRO A 375 14.16 15.63 -4.94
C PRO A 375 14.35 14.51 -3.92
N SER A 376 15.55 13.94 -3.81
CA SER A 376 15.85 12.85 -2.87
C SER A 376 15.62 13.21 -1.40
N ASN A 377 15.71 14.50 -1.06
CA ASN A 377 15.39 15.03 0.25
C ASN A 377 14.06 15.77 0.20
N HIS A 378 13.05 15.24 0.90
CA HIS A 378 11.70 15.83 0.93
C HIS A 378 11.65 17.28 1.46
N ARG A 379 12.70 17.76 2.14
CA ARG A 379 12.81 19.16 2.62
C ARG A 379 13.22 20.15 1.54
N GLU A 380 13.74 19.66 0.41
CA GLU A 380 14.13 20.48 -0.75
C GLU A 380 12.97 20.73 -1.72
N ARG A 381 11.80 20.14 -1.43
CA ARG A 381 10.58 20.41 -2.20
C ARG A 381 10.18 21.89 -2.07
N HIS A 382 9.76 22.49 -3.18
CA HIS A 382 9.32 23.89 -3.24
C HIS A 382 8.17 24.22 -2.28
N ASN A 383 7.31 23.24 -1.98
CA ASN A 383 6.15 23.36 -1.10
C ASN A 383 6.43 22.98 0.37
N TYR A 384 7.70 22.81 0.78
CA TYR A 384 8.05 22.37 2.14
C TYR A 384 7.43 23.27 3.22
N LYS A 385 7.45 24.60 3.03
CA LYS A 385 6.91 25.55 4.02
C LYS A 385 5.39 25.46 4.12
N GLU A 386 4.69 25.36 2.99
CA GLU A 386 3.23 25.19 2.94
C GLU A 386 2.81 23.88 3.62
N ALA A 387 3.58 22.82 3.40
CA ALA A 387 3.36 21.53 4.03
C ALA A 387 3.49 21.55 5.56
N GLN A 388 4.27 22.48 6.14
CA GLN A 388 4.30 22.70 7.59
C GLN A 388 3.04 23.36 8.13
N TYR A 389 2.37 24.19 7.32
CA TYR A 389 1.12 24.82 7.71
C TYR A 389 -0.07 23.85 7.65
N ALA A 390 -0.05 22.92 6.68
CA ALA A 390 -1.15 22.01 6.42
C ALA A 390 -0.64 20.59 6.06
N PRO A 391 -0.09 19.82 7.03
CA PRO A 391 0.46 18.49 6.78
C PRO A 391 -0.61 17.49 6.36
N GLY A 392 -0.28 16.57 5.45
CA GLY A 392 -1.15 15.48 5.00
C GLY A 392 -0.51 14.13 5.31
N ASP A 393 -1.07 13.05 4.75
CA ASP A 393 -0.54 11.70 4.99
C ASP A 393 0.93 11.59 4.58
N TYR A 394 1.32 12.15 3.44
CA TYR A 394 2.70 12.15 2.97
C TYR A 394 3.64 12.67 4.07
N GLU A 395 3.43 13.89 4.56
CA GLU A 395 4.29 14.51 5.59
C GLU A 395 4.25 13.75 6.91
N ALA A 396 3.08 13.26 7.33
CA ALA A 396 2.93 12.50 8.57
C ALA A 396 3.70 11.16 8.52
N ILE A 397 3.79 10.53 7.35
CA ILE A 397 4.46 9.25 7.15
C ILE A 397 5.98 9.46 7.02
N ILE A 398 6.40 10.32 6.08
CA ILE A 398 7.83 10.51 5.74
C ILE A 398 8.62 11.25 6.84
N SER A 399 7.95 11.94 7.76
CA SER A 399 8.59 12.58 8.90
C SER A 399 8.92 11.64 10.07
N GLN A 400 8.51 10.36 10.01
CA GLN A 400 8.82 9.36 11.05
C GLN A 400 10.27 8.85 10.99
N ARG A 401 11.08 9.39 10.05
CA ARG A 401 12.43 9.00 9.55
C ARG A 401 12.34 8.29 8.18
N PRO A 402 13.47 8.14 7.45
CA PRO A 402 13.51 7.30 6.25
C PRO A 402 13.06 5.86 6.54
N ILE A 403 13.43 5.33 7.71
CA ILE A 403 12.91 4.07 8.25
C ILE A 403 12.45 4.32 9.70
N ALA A 404 11.19 4.00 10.00
CA ALA A 404 10.67 4.09 11.36
C ALA A 404 11.40 3.12 12.30
N VAL A 405 11.75 3.64 13.48
CA VAL A 405 12.42 2.86 14.54
C VAL A 405 11.37 2.41 15.54
N HIS A 406 10.79 1.23 15.30
CA HIS A 406 9.64 0.71 16.05
C HIS A 406 9.88 0.61 17.57
N SER A 407 11.13 0.41 18.01
CA SER A 407 11.49 0.35 19.44
C SER A 407 11.38 1.70 20.17
N LEU A 408 11.29 2.82 19.44
CA LEU A 408 11.06 4.15 19.99
C LEU A 408 9.57 4.49 20.15
N GLU A 409 8.67 3.71 19.56
CA GLU A 409 7.23 3.95 19.61
C GLU A 409 6.68 3.79 21.04
N ASN A 410 5.58 4.49 21.34
CA ASN A 410 4.83 4.36 22.59
C ASN A 410 3.36 4.09 22.22
N PRO A 411 3.06 2.87 21.75
CA PRO A 411 1.74 2.55 21.22
C PRO A 411 0.67 2.61 22.29
N THR A 412 -0.55 2.92 21.86
CA THR A 412 -1.75 2.88 22.68
C THR A 412 -2.74 1.86 22.12
N LYS A 413 -3.96 1.82 22.68
CA LYS A 413 -5.00 0.88 22.24
C LYS A 413 -5.40 1.04 20.76
N PHE A 414 -5.27 2.24 20.17
CA PHE A 414 -5.65 2.47 18.77
C PHE A 414 -4.62 1.94 17.78
N ASP A 415 -3.38 1.69 18.23
CA ASP A 415 -2.29 1.16 17.39
C ASP A 415 -2.26 -0.38 17.36
N ALA A 416 -3.12 -1.06 18.13
CA ALA A 416 -3.09 -2.51 18.29
C ALA A 416 -3.14 -3.28 16.95
N GLY A 417 -3.83 -2.73 15.95
CA GLY A 417 -3.90 -3.30 14.61
C GLY A 417 -2.58 -3.27 13.84
N LEU A 418 -1.79 -2.20 14.01
CA LEU A 418 -0.49 -2.05 13.36
C LEU A 418 0.45 -3.16 13.82
N TYR A 419 0.48 -3.38 15.14
CA TYR A 419 1.29 -4.43 15.76
C TYR A 419 0.77 -5.84 15.40
N ALA A 420 -0.55 -6.00 15.28
CA ALA A 420 -1.14 -7.26 14.81
C ALA A 420 -0.74 -7.55 13.36
N PHE A 421 -0.78 -6.55 12.47
CA PHE A 421 -0.36 -6.68 11.07
C PHE A 421 1.12 -7.01 10.97
N ARG A 422 2.00 -6.27 11.67
CA ARG A 422 3.45 -6.55 11.73
C ARG A 422 3.73 -7.96 12.24
N LYS A 423 2.99 -8.45 13.24
CA LYS A 423 3.10 -9.84 13.72
C LYS A 423 2.67 -10.84 12.63
N MET A 424 1.52 -10.63 12.00
CA MET A 424 1.03 -11.49 10.92
C MET A 424 2.03 -11.56 9.75
N LEU A 425 2.64 -10.43 9.40
CA LEU A 425 3.69 -10.35 8.39
C LEU A 425 4.91 -11.19 8.77
N ARG A 426 5.41 -11.07 10.01
CA ARG A 426 6.48 -11.97 10.49
C ARG A 426 6.08 -13.43 10.44
N ASP A 427 4.83 -13.74 10.80
CA ASP A 427 4.35 -15.12 10.79
C ASP A 427 4.30 -15.69 9.36
N GLY A 428 3.98 -14.85 8.37
CA GLY A 428 4.08 -15.19 6.94
C GLY A 428 5.52 -15.36 6.47
N ILE A 429 6.41 -14.41 6.79
CA ILE A 429 7.83 -14.43 6.42
C ILE A 429 8.53 -15.68 7.00
N ARG A 430 8.31 -15.97 8.28
CA ARG A 430 8.94 -17.11 8.99
C ARG A 430 8.25 -18.44 8.72
N GLY A 431 7.07 -18.43 8.10
CA GLY A 431 6.25 -19.62 7.89
C GLY A 431 5.63 -20.21 9.17
N THR A 432 5.64 -19.48 10.30
CA THR A 432 5.00 -19.93 11.55
C THR A 432 3.48 -19.93 11.43
N ASN A 433 2.91 -19.15 10.52
CA ASN A 433 1.56 -19.37 9.99
C ASN A 433 1.66 -19.94 8.57
N PRO A 434 1.50 -21.26 8.38
CA PRO A 434 1.59 -21.90 7.07
C PRO A 434 0.59 -21.37 6.06
N GLN A 435 -0.55 -20.84 6.53
CA GLN A 435 -1.58 -20.27 5.68
C GLN A 435 -1.16 -18.90 5.12
N ALA A 436 -0.46 -18.09 5.92
CA ALA A 436 0.05 -16.79 5.50
C ALA A 436 1.42 -16.85 4.82
N ALA A 437 2.15 -17.97 4.94
CA ALA A 437 3.37 -18.22 4.18
C ALA A 437 3.09 -18.14 2.66
N ALA A 438 4.08 -17.72 1.87
CA ALA A 438 3.92 -17.48 0.44
C ALA A 438 3.28 -18.68 -0.30
N ALA A 439 3.76 -19.91 -0.05
CA ALA A 439 3.21 -21.11 -0.66
C ALA A 439 1.75 -21.39 -0.24
N GLY A 440 1.41 -21.19 1.04
CA GLY A 440 0.05 -21.36 1.53
C GLY A 440 -0.91 -20.27 1.07
N PHE A 441 -0.40 -19.06 0.83
CA PHE A 441 -1.16 -17.97 0.21
C PHE A 441 -1.43 -18.29 -1.27
N ALA A 442 -0.40 -18.69 -2.00
CA ALA A 442 -0.51 -19.08 -3.41
C ALA A 442 -1.49 -20.24 -3.61
N GLN A 443 -1.46 -21.25 -2.73
CA GLN A 443 -2.42 -22.36 -2.76
C GLN A 443 -3.85 -21.90 -2.49
N TRP A 444 -4.06 -21.02 -1.51
CA TRP A 444 -5.39 -20.47 -1.24
C TRP A 444 -5.95 -19.69 -2.43
N LEU A 445 -5.12 -18.89 -3.12
CA LEU A 445 -5.52 -18.23 -4.36
C LEU A 445 -5.91 -19.24 -5.44
N ARG A 446 -5.18 -20.36 -5.58
CA ARG A 446 -5.54 -21.44 -6.51
C ARG A 446 -6.88 -22.08 -6.14
N ASP A 447 -7.09 -22.39 -4.87
CA ASP A 447 -8.31 -23.05 -4.38
C ASP A 447 -9.57 -22.21 -4.62
N MET A 448 -9.42 -20.88 -4.69
CA MET A 448 -10.52 -19.96 -4.96
C MET A 448 -10.56 -19.40 -6.39
N GLY A 449 -9.80 -20.01 -7.31
CA GLY A 449 -9.77 -19.60 -8.73
C GLY A 449 -9.16 -18.23 -8.98
N GLY A 450 -8.35 -17.72 -8.06
CA GLY A 450 -7.71 -16.40 -8.16
C GLY A 450 -8.61 -15.22 -7.78
N GLU A 451 -9.84 -15.46 -7.30
CA GLU A 451 -10.84 -14.41 -7.07
C GLU A 451 -11.17 -14.21 -5.58
N PRO A 452 -10.28 -13.62 -4.75
CA PRO A 452 -10.57 -13.40 -3.34
C PRO A 452 -11.64 -12.32 -3.09
N ASN A 453 -12.38 -12.49 -2.00
CA ASN A 453 -13.37 -11.50 -1.53
C ASN A 453 -12.74 -10.50 -0.58
N SER A 454 -12.99 -9.21 -0.79
CA SER A 454 -12.57 -8.13 0.09
C SER A 454 -13.52 -7.94 1.26
N TYR A 455 -12.95 -7.64 2.43
CA TYR A 455 -13.68 -7.21 3.63
C TYR A 455 -13.91 -5.70 3.66
N CYS A 456 -13.40 -4.96 2.68
CA CYS A 456 -13.49 -3.51 2.65
C CYS A 456 -14.93 -3.05 2.42
N THR A 457 -15.43 -2.23 3.34
CA THR A 457 -16.78 -1.65 3.23
C THR A 457 -17.00 -0.40 4.09
N GLY A 458 -17.80 0.54 3.58
CA GLY A 458 -18.34 1.67 4.33
C GLY A 458 -19.85 1.54 4.57
N ASN A 459 -20.31 1.81 5.78
CA ASN A 459 -21.68 1.51 6.20
C ASN A 459 -22.24 2.57 7.17
N VAL A 460 -23.41 3.13 6.86
CA VAL A 460 -24.16 4.01 7.74
C VAL A 460 -25.44 3.30 8.15
N PHE A 461 -25.52 2.95 9.42
CA PHE A 461 -26.66 2.25 10.04
C PHE A 461 -27.60 3.25 10.69
N ASN A 462 -28.92 3.02 10.56
CA ASN A 462 -29.92 3.70 11.37
C ASN A 462 -30.00 3.03 12.75
N MET A 463 -29.24 3.57 13.68
CA MET A 463 -29.02 3.00 15.00
C MET A 463 -29.11 4.12 16.02
N PRO A 464 -30.16 4.19 16.87
CA PRO A 464 -30.29 5.22 17.88
C PRO A 464 -29.09 5.26 18.84
N ARG A 465 -28.84 6.43 19.43
CA ARG A 465 -27.87 6.59 20.51
C ARG A 465 -28.29 5.76 21.72
N ALA A 466 -27.37 5.02 22.31
CA ALA A 466 -27.67 4.26 23.52
C ALA A 466 -27.92 5.20 24.71
N ALA A 467 -28.68 4.74 25.70
CA ALA A 467 -29.04 5.52 26.89
C ALA A 467 -27.83 5.93 27.74
N THR A 468 -26.73 5.17 27.71
CA THR A 468 -25.51 5.46 28.48
C THR A 468 -24.25 5.42 27.60
N PRO A 469 -23.20 6.18 27.95
CA PRO A 469 -21.91 6.11 27.26
C PRO A 469 -21.29 4.70 27.24
N GLU A 470 -21.46 3.93 28.32
CA GLU A 470 -20.94 2.56 28.44
C GLU A 470 -21.62 1.62 27.45
N GLN A 471 -22.96 1.68 27.36
CA GLN A 471 -23.72 0.89 26.39
C GLN A 471 -23.38 1.30 24.96
N GLU A 472 -23.18 2.59 24.73
CA GLU A 472 -22.78 3.13 23.44
C GLU A 472 -21.39 2.61 22.99
N VAL A 473 -20.45 2.41 23.92
CA VAL A 473 -19.16 1.71 23.64
C VAL A 473 -19.39 0.24 23.27
N ILE A 474 -20.20 -0.47 24.04
CA ILE A 474 -20.53 -1.89 23.79
C ILE A 474 -21.14 -2.04 22.39
N ASN A 475 -22.08 -1.16 22.06
CA ASN A 475 -22.79 -1.12 20.80
C ASN A 475 -21.86 -0.93 19.59
N ARG A 476 -20.95 0.06 19.64
CA ARG A 476 -19.93 0.27 18.58
C ARG A 476 -19.06 -0.97 18.35
N ARG A 477 -18.60 -1.60 19.43
CA ARG A 477 -17.73 -2.78 19.36
C ARG A 477 -18.45 -4.00 18.83
N LYS A 478 -19.70 -4.22 19.28
CA LYS A 478 -20.56 -5.30 18.79
C LYS A 478 -20.80 -5.13 17.29
N LEU A 479 -21.19 -3.93 16.85
CA LEU A 479 -21.42 -3.62 15.44
C LEU A 479 -20.20 -3.96 14.57
N ALA A 480 -19.00 -3.50 14.95
CA ALA A 480 -17.78 -3.76 14.20
C ALA A 480 -17.45 -5.27 14.11
N ARG A 481 -17.57 -6.01 15.21
CA ARG A 481 -17.27 -7.45 15.25
C ARG A 481 -18.28 -8.28 14.46
N GLU A 482 -19.56 -8.01 14.62
CA GLU A 482 -20.60 -8.75 13.91
C GLU A 482 -20.61 -8.44 12.41
N ALA A 483 -20.31 -7.21 12.01
CA ALA A 483 -20.13 -6.88 10.60
C ALA A 483 -19.01 -7.72 9.95
N VAL A 484 -17.85 -7.83 10.60
CA VAL A 484 -16.75 -8.68 10.10
C VAL A 484 -17.11 -10.17 10.10
N ALA A 485 -17.89 -10.63 11.08
CA ALA A 485 -18.40 -12.01 11.10
C ALA A 485 -19.32 -12.28 9.90
N ILE A 486 -20.27 -11.38 9.60
CA ILE A 486 -21.16 -11.47 8.43
C ILE A 486 -20.37 -11.50 7.12
N LEU A 487 -19.32 -10.68 6.98
CA LEU A 487 -18.45 -10.70 5.81
C LEU A 487 -17.71 -12.04 5.67
N THR A 488 -17.37 -12.68 6.79
CA THR A 488 -16.74 -14.01 6.83
C THR A 488 -17.72 -15.12 6.46
N GLU A 489 -18.98 -15.04 6.90
CA GLU A 489 -20.06 -15.95 6.47
C GLU A 489 -20.25 -15.89 4.94
N ALA A 490 -20.09 -14.70 4.36
CA ALA A 490 -20.25 -14.44 2.95
C ALA A 490 -19.00 -14.73 2.09
N ASP A 491 -17.91 -15.24 2.66
CA ASP A 491 -16.60 -15.33 1.97
C ASP A 491 -16.60 -16.31 0.78
N LYS A 492 -17.57 -17.23 0.74
CA LYS A 492 -17.79 -18.15 -0.39
C LYS A 492 -18.76 -17.63 -1.45
N LEU A 493 -19.55 -16.60 -1.14
CA LEU A 493 -20.50 -16.00 -2.08
C LEU A 493 -19.76 -15.03 -3.01
N LYS A 494 -20.30 -14.75 -4.20
CA LYS A 494 -19.68 -13.84 -5.18
C LYS A 494 -20.68 -12.83 -5.74
N GLY A 495 -20.14 -11.74 -6.28
CA GLY A 495 -20.91 -10.71 -7.00
C GLY A 495 -22.20 -10.30 -6.30
N LYS A 496 -23.31 -10.31 -7.06
CA LYS A 496 -24.63 -9.90 -6.58
C LYS A 496 -25.14 -10.75 -5.41
N GLU A 497 -24.95 -12.07 -5.46
CA GLU A 497 -25.40 -12.97 -4.39
C GLU A 497 -24.77 -12.59 -3.04
N ARG A 498 -23.47 -12.30 -3.06
CA ARG A 498 -22.76 -11.81 -1.88
C ARG A 498 -23.30 -10.46 -1.41
N ALA A 499 -23.51 -9.53 -2.33
CA ALA A 499 -24.01 -8.21 -2.00
C ALA A 499 -25.40 -8.25 -1.36
N ASP A 500 -26.31 -9.06 -1.92
CA ASP A 500 -27.66 -9.26 -1.40
C ASP A 500 -27.62 -9.89 0.00
N PHE A 501 -26.80 -10.94 0.19
CA PHE A 501 -26.64 -11.61 1.47
C PHE A 501 -26.12 -10.65 2.56
N VAL A 502 -24.99 -9.96 2.28
CA VAL A 502 -24.37 -9.07 3.28
C VAL A 502 -25.31 -7.92 3.63
N THR A 503 -25.99 -7.33 2.64
CA THR A 503 -26.95 -6.26 2.86
C THR A 503 -28.09 -6.71 3.76
N ALA A 504 -28.72 -7.87 3.46
CA ALA A 504 -29.80 -8.41 4.28
C ALA A 504 -29.35 -8.72 5.71
N ARG A 505 -28.14 -9.26 5.90
CA ARG A 505 -27.58 -9.54 7.22
C ARG A 505 -27.23 -8.26 7.99
N PHE A 506 -26.78 -7.21 7.32
CA PHE A 506 -26.56 -5.90 7.92
C PHE A 506 -27.87 -5.23 8.34
N GLU A 507 -28.96 -5.40 7.59
CA GLU A 507 -30.29 -4.95 8.01
C GLU A 507 -30.79 -5.68 9.26
N GLN A 508 -30.57 -6.99 9.35
CA GLN A 508 -30.89 -7.77 10.55
C GLN A 508 -30.05 -7.33 11.75
N LEU A 509 -28.75 -7.07 11.54
CA LEU A 509 -27.87 -6.53 12.57
C LEU A 509 -28.34 -5.17 13.06
N GLU A 510 -28.73 -4.25 12.16
CA GLU A 510 -29.31 -2.95 12.50
C GLU A 510 -30.54 -3.10 13.39
N GLN A 511 -31.44 -4.02 13.03
CA GLN A 511 -32.68 -4.27 13.77
C GLN A 511 -32.41 -4.79 15.19
N SER A 512 -31.37 -5.61 15.37
CA SER A 512 -30.98 -6.15 16.68
C SER A 512 -30.59 -5.08 17.72
N PHE A 513 -30.25 -3.85 17.27
CA PHE A 513 -29.92 -2.73 18.15
C PHE A 513 -31.11 -1.85 18.49
N LYS A 514 -32.23 -1.97 17.77
CA LYS A 514 -33.48 -1.24 18.06
C LYS A 514 -34.36 -1.96 19.09
N GLU A 515 -34.10 -3.25 19.29
CA GLU A 515 -34.84 -4.14 20.21
C GLU A 515 -34.21 -4.22 21.61
N GLN A 516 -33.10 -3.51 21.83
CA GLN A 516 -32.36 -3.38 23.10
C GLN A 516 -32.64 -2.04 23.75
#